data_AF-A0A6J6AFS8-F1
#
_entry.id   AF-A0A6J6AFS8-F1
#
_cell.length_a   1.000
_cell.length_b   1.000
_cell.length_c   1.000
_cell.angle_alpha   90.00
_cell.angle_beta   90.00
_cell.angle_gamma   90.00
#
_symmetry.space_group_name_H-M   'P 1'
#
loop_
_entity.id
_entity.type
_entity.pdbx_description
1 polymer ?
#
loop_
_entity_poly.entity_id
_entity_poly.type
_entity_poly.pdbx_seq_one_letter_code
_entity_poly.pdbx_strand_id
1 'polypeptide(L)'
;MSNYEEVDAGETLWRFDRDFLASNWTCIWGKGCKGITAEADETRGHGCCSLGAELDGIDEARNLSAAAATIPTHLFQFHAEANEGTVFSDESYSETRVIDGACIFHNRNGFAGGEGCALHLAADHFDESPIDWKPSVCWQLPIKVDWEMREDNVEIATVRRWTRADWGDHGTKMAWCCTEGTDAYVGNSSVIDSLSDELSEIVGTEVFIQLRNRLG
;
A
#
# COMPACT_ATOMS: atom_id res chain seq x y z
N MET A 1 24.94 2.81 -8.26
CA MET A 1 25.09 3.57 -7.00
C MET A 1 23.78 4.29 -6.81
N SER A 2 22.98 3.88 -5.83
CA SER A 2 21.66 4.46 -5.57
C SER A 2 21.83 5.95 -5.27
N ASN A 3 21.21 6.79 -6.09
CA ASN A 3 21.24 8.25 -5.95
C ASN A 3 20.17 8.64 -4.92
N TYR A 4 20.53 8.74 -3.64
CA TYR A 4 19.61 9.16 -2.59
C TYR A 4 19.61 10.69 -2.44
N GLU A 5 18.43 11.27 -2.21
CA GLU A 5 18.30 12.64 -1.69
C GLU A 5 18.12 12.62 -0.18
N GLU A 6 18.76 13.53 0.55
CA GLU A 6 18.72 13.52 2.02
C GLU A 6 18.09 14.78 2.61
N VAL A 7 17.11 14.63 3.50
CA VAL A 7 16.50 15.73 4.25
C VAL A 7 16.72 15.47 5.75
N ASP A 8 17.47 16.34 6.39
CA ASP A 8 17.70 16.31 7.83
C ASP A 8 16.57 17.05 8.56
N ALA A 9 15.79 16.32 9.35
CA ALA A 9 14.69 16.83 10.17
C ALA A 9 15.04 16.85 11.66
N GLY A 10 16.32 16.82 12.02
CA GLY A 10 16.82 16.83 13.40
C GLY A 10 16.85 15.43 14.01
N GLU A 11 15.69 14.91 14.42
CA GLU A 11 15.60 13.57 15.04
C GLU A 11 15.61 12.45 13.99
N THR A 12 15.24 12.77 12.75
CA THR A 12 15.23 11.83 11.63
C THR A 12 16.01 12.39 10.44
N LEU A 13 16.94 11.59 9.92
CA LEU A 13 17.58 11.78 8.63
C LEU A 13 16.81 10.98 7.56
N TRP A 14 16.05 11.68 6.73
CA TRP A 14 15.31 11.07 5.63
C TRP A 14 16.20 10.89 4.41
N ARG A 15 16.13 9.71 3.77
CA ARG A 15 16.88 9.36 2.56
C ARG A 15 15.91 8.85 1.50
N PHE A 16 15.88 9.46 0.32
CA PHE A 16 14.87 9.22 -0.70
C PHE A 16 15.47 8.66 -1.99
N ASP A 17 14.98 7.51 -2.46
CA ASP A 17 15.39 6.93 -3.75
C ASP A 17 14.96 7.86 -4.91
N ARG A 18 15.89 8.66 -5.42
CA ARG A 18 15.61 9.65 -6.48
C ARG A 18 15.12 8.99 -7.76
N ASP A 19 15.67 7.82 -8.11
CA ASP A 19 15.32 7.13 -9.36
C ASP A 19 13.86 6.68 -9.30
N PHE A 20 13.40 6.19 -8.16
CA PHE A 20 12.00 5.81 -7.96
C PHE A 20 11.07 7.03 -7.93
N LEU A 21 11.40 8.05 -7.14
CA LEU A 21 10.53 9.24 -6.99
C LEU A 21 10.38 10.06 -8.28
N ALA A 22 11.42 10.11 -9.10
CA ALA A 22 11.40 10.76 -10.41
C ALA A 22 10.83 9.88 -11.53
N SER A 23 10.58 8.58 -11.26
CA SER A 23 10.03 7.67 -12.25
C SER A 23 8.54 7.92 -12.49
N ASN A 24 8.03 7.40 -13.61
CA ASN A 24 6.60 7.41 -13.93
C ASN A 24 5.91 6.11 -13.48
N TRP A 25 6.33 5.52 -12.36
CA TRP A 25 5.58 4.39 -11.80
C TRP A 25 4.15 4.85 -11.46
N THR A 26 3.16 4.00 -11.77
CA THR A 26 1.78 4.21 -11.37
C THR A 26 1.11 2.86 -11.10
N CYS A 27 0.15 2.82 -10.17
CA CYS A 27 -0.63 1.61 -9.94
C CYS A 27 -1.46 1.27 -11.19
N ILE A 28 -1.28 0.07 -11.72
CA ILE A 28 -2.00 -0.44 -12.89
C ILE A 28 -3.05 -1.50 -12.52
N TRP A 29 -3.53 -1.52 -11.28
CA TRP A 29 -4.66 -2.39 -10.90
C TRP A 29 -5.89 -2.06 -11.76
N GLY A 30 -6.58 -3.10 -12.25
CA GLY A 30 -7.64 -2.96 -13.26
C GLY A 30 -7.16 -2.56 -14.67
N LYS A 31 -5.84 -2.36 -14.87
CA LYS A 31 -5.22 -1.90 -16.12
C LYS A 31 -3.98 -2.73 -16.51
N GLY A 32 -4.04 -4.04 -16.31
CA GLY A 32 -2.93 -4.96 -16.64
C GLY A 32 -2.04 -5.38 -15.45
N CYS A 33 -2.48 -5.15 -14.22
CA CYS A 33 -1.80 -5.69 -13.04
C CYS A 33 -1.85 -7.22 -13.02
N LYS A 34 -0.69 -7.87 -12.99
CA LYS A 34 -0.53 -9.34 -13.04
C LYS A 34 -0.62 -10.04 -11.68
N GLY A 35 -0.71 -9.27 -10.60
CA GLY A 35 -0.72 -9.77 -9.23
C GLY A 35 0.63 -10.31 -8.75
N ILE A 36 0.71 -10.60 -7.45
CA ILE A 36 1.94 -11.02 -6.76
C ILE A 36 2.03 -12.54 -6.54
N THR A 37 1.24 -13.32 -7.26
CA THR A 37 1.22 -14.79 -7.12
C THR A 37 2.37 -15.46 -7.89
N ALA A 38 2.50 -16.79 -7.72
CA ALA A 38 3.49 -17.59 -8.44
C ALA A 38 3.23 -17.71 -9.95
N GLU A 39 2.06 -17.29 -10.39
CA GLU A 39 1.69 -17.16 -11.79
C GLU A 39 1.26 -15.71 -12.03
N ALA A 40 1.73 -15.13 -13.13
CA ALA A 40 1.33 -13.80 -13.56
C ALA A 40 -0.03 -13.91 -14.29
N ASP A 41 -1.05 -13.24 -13.78
CA ASP A 41 -2.42 -13.38 -14.26
C ASP A 41 -3.18 -12.05 -14.12
N GLU A 42 -3.37 -11.36 -15.25
CA GLU A 42 -4.09 -10.08 -15.31
C GLU A 42 -5.60 -10.25 -15.10
N THR A 43 -6.13 -11.45 -15.30
CA THR A 43 -7.57 -11.72 -15.24
C THR A 43 -8.06 -12.00 -13.82
N ARG A 44 -7.15 -12.39 -12.92
CA ARG A 44 -7.48 -12.72 -11.52
C ARG A 44 -7.92 -11.50 -10.72
N GLY A 45 -7.38 -10.32 -11.03
CA GLY A 45 -7.74 -9.06 -10.37
C GLY A 45 -7.24 -8.89 -8.92
N HIS A 46 -6.60 -9.88 -8.31
CA HIS A 46 -6.21 -9.80 -6.88
C HIS A 46 -5.08 -8.80 -6.58
N GLY A 47 -4.22 -8.49 -7.56
CA GLY A 47 -3.15 -7.51 -7.37
C GLY A 47 -2.23 -7.84 -6.19
N CYS A 48 -1.92 -6.82 -5.37
CA CYS A 48 -1.17 -6.97 -4.12
C CYS A 48 -2.01 -7.54 -2.96
N CYS A 49 -3.34 -7.62 -3.09
CA CYS A 49 -4.25 -8.10 -2.05
C CYS A 49 -4.23 -9.63 -1.87
N SER A 50 -3.44 -10.37 -2.66
CA SER A 50 -3.42 -11.85 -2.65
C SER A 50 -3.01 -12.48 -1.32
N LEU A 51 -2.32 -11.74 -0.46
CA LEU A 51 -1.82 -12.24 0.83
C LEU A 51 -2.64 -11.72 2.03
N GLY A 52 -3.65 -10.88 1.81
CA GLY A 52 -4.21 -10.06 2.88
C GLY A 52 -3.37 -8.80 3.09
N ALA A 53 -3.61 -8.11 4.20
CA ALA A 53 -2.87 -6.94 4.64
C ALA A 53 -2.33 -7.19 6.05
N GLU A 54 -1.02 -7.11 6.21
CA GLU A 54 -0.34 -7.06 7.52
C GLU A 54 -0.56 -5.69 8.15
N LEU A 55 -0.78 -5.67 9.48
CA LEU A 55 -1.16 -4.50 10.23
C LEU A 55 -0.07 -4.08 11.22
N ASP A 56 0.13 -2.78 11.33
CA ASP A 56 1.05 -2.14 12.27
C ASP A 56 0.43 -2.04 13.67
N GLY A 57 0.35 -3.20 14.33
CA GLY A 57 -0.07 -3.31 15.71
C GLY A 57 -1.57 -3.16 15.96
N ILE A 58 -1.91 -3.19 17.25
CA ILE A 58 -3.30 -3.34 17.68
C ILE A 58 -4.16 -2.10 17.42
N ASP A 59 -3.57 -0.92 17.35
CA ASP A 59 -4.32 0.31 17.12
C ASP A 59 -4.76 0.42 15.66
N GLU A 60 -3.93 -0.02 14.71
CA GLU A 60 -4.35 -0.15 13.31
C GLU A 60 -5.45 -1.21 13.15
N ALA A 61 -5.34 -2.36 13.83
CA ALA A 61 -6.39 -3.36 13.82
C ALA A 61 -7.72 -2.84 14.38
N ARG A 62 -7.69 -2.03 15.45
CA ARG A 62 -8.90 -1.38 16.00
C ARG A 62 -9.52 -0.41 15.00
N ASN A 63 -8.70 0.44 14.38
CA ASN A 63 -9.15 1.40 13.37
C ASN A 63 -9.77 0.68 12.16
N LEU A 64 -9.12 -0.38 11.68
CA LEU A 64 -9.62 -1.21 10.59
C LEU A 64 -10.96 -1.87 10.94
N SER A 65 -11.12 -2.37 12.17
CA SER A 65 -12.39 -2.96 12.63
C SER A 65 -13.51 -1.92 12.63
N ALA A 66 -13.22 -0.70 13.09
CA ALA A 66 -14.17 0.40 13.09
C ALA A 66 -14.57 0.79 11.66
N ALA A 67 -13.59 0.95 10.75
CA ALA A 67 -13.83 1.24 9.34
C ALA A 67 -14.64 0.12 8.66
N ALA A 68 -14.31 -1.14 8.92
CA ALA A 68 -15.04 -2.28 8.37
C ALA A 68 -16.54 -2.28 8.74
N ALA A 69 -16.85 -1.86 9.97
CA ALA A 69 -18.23 -1.78 10.47
C ALA A 69 -19.04 -0.62 9.85
N THR A 70 -18.39 0.39 9.26
CA THR A 70 -19.04 1.53 8.62
C THR A 70 -19.20 1.39 7.11
N ILE A 71 -18.57 0.38 6.49
CA ILE A 71 -18.70 0.15 5.05
C ILE A 71 -20.17 -0.14 4.70
N PRO A 72 -20.78 0.61 3.77
CA PRO A 72 -22.11 0.28 3.26
C PRO A 72 -22.14 -1.16 2.73
N THR A 73 -23.09 -1.96 3.20
CA THR A 73 -23.13 -3.41 2.92
C THR A 73 -23.11 -3.76 1.43
N HIS A 74 -23.70 -2.92 0.58
CA HIS A 74 -23.72 -3.11 -0.87
C HIS A 74 -22.36 -2.89 -1.56
N LEU A 75 -21.39 -2.25 -0.88
CA LEU A 75 -20.03 -2.02 -1.36
C LEU A 75 -19.04 -3.08 -0.85
N PHE A 76 -19.46 -4.00 0.03
CA PHE A 76 -18.57 -4.99 0.62
C PHE A 76 -19.11 -6.41 0.38
N GLN A 77 -18.53 -7.08 -0.61
CA GLN A 77 -18.96 -8.42 -1.05
C GLN A 77 -19.00 -9.42 0.10
N PHE A 78 -17.97 -9.38 0.97
CA PHE A 78 -17.81 -10.32 2.09
C PHE A 78 -18.28 -9.73 3.43
N HIS A 79 -19.22 -8.78 3.40
CA HIS A 79 -19.78 -8.17 4.61
C HIS A 79 -20.43 -9.21 5.54
N ALA A 80 -21.10 -10.23 4.99
CA ALA A 80 -21.72 -11.28 5.81
C ALA A 80 -20.67 -12.08 6.58
N GLU A 81 -19.58 -12.48 5.91
CA GLU A 81 -18.45 -13.22 6.49
C GLU A 81 -17.66 -12.40 7.50
N ALA A 82 -17.59 -11.08 7.31
CA ALA A 82 -17.02 -10.16 8.28
C ALA A 82 -17.92 -10.02 9.51
N ASN A 83 -19.24 -9.96 9.34
CA ASN A 83 -20.21 -9.79 10.44
C ASN A 83 -20.46 -11.09 11.24
N GLU A 84 -20.40 -12.26 10.60
CA GLU A 84 -20.53 -13.56 11.27
C GLU A 84 -19.26 -13.96 12.03
N GLY A 85 -18.11 -13.43 11.62
CA GLY A 85 -16.81 -13.74 12.20
C GLY A 85 -15.99 -12.49 12.49
N THR A 86 -14.79 -12.46 11.94
CA THR A 86 -13.84 -11.36 12.06
C THR A 86 -13.24 -11.06 10.70
N VAL A 87 -12.64 -9.87 10.53
CA VAL A 87 -11.84 -9.53 9.34
C VAL A 87 -10.39 -10.00 9.44
N PHE A 88 -9.95 -10.49 10.61
CA PHE A 88 -8.56 -10.91 10.89
C PHE A 88 -8.33 -12.41 10.73
N SER A 89 -7.13 -12.80 10.29
CA SER A 89 -6.80 -14.22 10.04
C SER A 89 -6.90 -15.08 11.29
N ASP A 90 -6.54 -14.51 12.44
CA ASP A 90 -6.60 -15.13 13.75
C ASP A 90 -6.76 -14.08 14.88
N GLU A 91 -6.67 -14.55 16.13
CA GLU A 91 -6.83 -13.75 17.36
C GLU A 91 -5.64 -12.83 17.67
N SER A 92 -4.55 -12.88 16.89
CA SER A 92 -3.44 -11.92 17.03
C SER A 92 -3.79 -10.56 16.42
N TYR A 93 -4.77 -10.52 15.52
CA TYR A 93 -5.19 -9.33 14.77
C TYR A 93 -4.06 -8.67 13.97
N SER A 94 -3.01 -9.42 13.61
CA SER A 94 -1.86 -8.89 12.89
C SER A 94 -2.04 -8.81 11.38
N GLU A 95 -3.05 -9.49 10.83
CA GLU A 95 -3.31 -9.49 9.39
C GLU A 95 -4.78 -9.74 9.06
N THR A 96 -5.23 -9.26 7.91
CA THR A 96 -6.59 -9.53 7.42
C THR A 96 -6.73 -10.94 6.87
N ARG A 97 -7.92 -11.54 6.97
CA ARG A 97 -8.25 -12.82 6.35
C ARG A 97 -8.07 -12.79 4.83
N VAL A 98 -7.68 -13.94 4.31
CA VAL A 98 -7.75 -14.26 2.89
C VAL A 98 -8.93 -15.20 2.66
N ILE A 99 -9.86 -14.80 1.79
CA ILE A 99 -10.99 -15.61 1.34
C ILE A 99 -10.79 -15.86 -0.15
N ASP A 100 -10.86 -17.11 -0.62
CA ASP A 100 -10.70 -17.45 -2.04
C ASP A 100 -9.49 -16.79 -2.75
N GLY A 101 -8.36 -16.69 -2.03
CA GLY A 101 -7.09 -16.22 -2.58
C GLY A 101 -6.87 -14.70 -2.64
N ALA A 102 -7.71 -13.88 -2.00
CA ALA A 102 -7.43 -12.46 -1.74
C ALA A 102 -7.98 -12.00 -0.40
N CYS A 103 -7.47 -10.85 0.08
CA CYS A 103 -7.95 -10.13 1.26
C CYS A 103 -9.49 -10.09 1.30
N ILE A 104 -10.06 -10.24 2.50
CA ILE A 104 -11.50 -10.17 2.74
C ILE A 104 -12.12 -8.90 2.16
N PHE A 105 -11.43 -7.75 2.24
CA PHE A 105 -11.93 -6.48 1.69
C PHE A 105 -11.82 -6.37 0.16
N HIS A 106 -11.18 -7.31 -0.53
CA HIS A 106 -11.17 -7.30 -1.98
C HIS A 106 -12.52 -7.82 -2.50
N ASN A 107 -13.28 -7.01 -3.23
CA ASN A 107 -14.42 -7.44 -4.02
C ASN A 107 -13.92 -8.05 -5.34
N ARG A 108 -14.46 -9.21 -5.69
CA ARG A 108 -14.08 -9.98 -6.89
C ARG A 108 -14.64 -9.34 -8.15
N ASN A 109 -14.03 -9.70 -9.29
CA ASN A 109 -14.48 -9.27 -10.60
C ASN A 109 -15.97 -9.60 -10.83
N GLY A 110 -16.72 -8.64 -11.34
CA GLY A 110 -18.16 -8.74 -11.59
C GLY A 110 -19.06 -8.45 -10.37
N PHE A 111 -18.52 -8.10 -9.20
CA PHE A 111 -19.35 -7.74 -8.06
C PHE A 111 -20.12 -6.43 -8.31
N ALA A 112 -21.44 -6.46 -8.12
CA ALA A 112 -22.32 -5.34 -8.45
C ALA A 112 -22.05 -4.06 -7.64
N GLY A 113 -21.45 -4.19 -6.45
CA GLY A 113 -21.05 -3.07 -5.60
C GLY A 113 -19.74 -2.39 -6.01
N GLY A 114 -19.05 -2.90 -7.04
CA GLY A 114 -17.74 -2.43 -7.47
C GLY A 114 -16.63 -3.45 -7.18
N GLU A 115 -15.73 -3.63 -8.14
CA GLU A 115 -14.54 -4.48 -8.02
C GLU A 115 -13.45 -3.76 -7.21
N GLY A 116 -12.56 -4.49 -6.55
CA GLY A 116 -11.41 -3.91 -5.83
C GLY A 116 -11.66 -3.74 -4.34
N CYS A 117 -10.92 -2.85 -3.68
CA CYS A 117 -10.94 -2.77 -2.22
C CYS A 117 -12.23 -2.08 -1.70
N ALA A 118 -13.03 -2.79 -0.91
CA ALA A 118 -14.24 -2.28 -0.27
C ALA A 118 -13.98 -1.06 0.63
N LEU A 119 -12.80 -0.98 1.28
CA LEU A 119 -12.40 0.20 2.06
C LEU A 119 -12.16 1.42 1.17
N HIS A 120 -11.60 1.21 -0.03
CA HIS A 120 -11.41 2.29 -0.99
C HIS A 120 -12.76 2.76 -1.57
N LEU A 121 -13.63 1.82 -1.91
CA LEU A 121 -15.00 2.14 -2.36
C LEU A 121 -15.80 2.87 -1.27
N ALA A 122 -15.58 2.53 0.00
CA ALA A 122 -16.19 3.25 1.12
C ALA A 122 -15.63 4.67 1.26
N ALA A 123 -14.31 4.85 1.18
CA ALA A 123 -13.68 6.18 1.18
C ALA A 123 -14.27 7.06 0.07
N ASP A 124 -14.36 6.54 -1.16
CA ASP A 124 -14.99 7.24 -2.29
C ASP A 124 -16.47 7.56 -2.03
N HIS A 125 -17.22 6.63 -1.42
CA HIS A 125 -18.63 6.81 -1.09
C HIS A 125 -18.86 7.96 -0.10
N PHE A 126 -17.94 8.14 0.84
CA PHE A 126 -18.00 9.18 1.86
C PHE A 126 -17.26 10.48 1.48
N ASP A 127 -16.62 10.53 0.31
CA ASP A 127 -15.76 11.65 -0.13
C ASP A 127 -14.59 11.89 0.85
N GLU A 128 -13.99 10.79 1.32
CA GLU A 128 -12.88 10.77 2.28
C GLU A 128 -11.62 10.17 1.65
N SER A 129 -10.46 10.41 2.27
CA SER A 129 -9.19 9.91 1.75
C SER A 129 -9.06 8.40 1.98
N PRO A 130 -8.64 7.60 0.98
CA PRO A 130 -8.33 6.19 1.18
C PRO A 130 -7.22 5.92 2.21
N ILE A 131 -6.38 6.92 2.52
CA ILE A 131 -5.35 6.85 3.57
C ILE A 131 -6.02 6.62 4.95
N ASP A 132 -7.16 7.28 5.19
CA ASP A 132 -7.88 7.19 6.47
C ASP A 132 -8.64 5.86 6.63
N TRP A 133 -8.83 5.12 5.54
CA TRP A 133 -9.66 3.91 5.50
C TRP A 133 -8.86 2.62 5.41
N LYS A 134 -7.74 2.64 4.69
CA LYS A 134 -6.99 1.44 4.36
C LYS A 134 -5.92 1.16 5.44
N PRO A 135 -5.54 -0.10 5.64
CA PRO A 135 -4.30 -0.41 6.36
C PRO A 135 -3.09 0.31 5.73
N SER A 136 -2.14 0.70 6.57
CA SER A 136 -0.88 1.35 6.25
C SER A 136 -0.19 0.71 5.06
N VAL A 137 0.06 -0.60 5.11
CA VAL A 137 0.70 -1.33 4.00
C VAL A 137 -0.06 -1.18 2.68
N CYS A 138 -1.39 -1.06 2.71
CA CYS A 138 -2.22 -1.02 1.52
C CYS A 138 -2.26 0.36 0.85
N TRP A 139 -2.24 1.46 1.62
CA TRP A 139 -2.18 2.80 1.03
C TRP A 139 -0.75 3.25 0.77
N GLN A 140 0.23 2.78 1.54
CA GLN A 140 1.63 3.12 1.33
C GLN A 140 2.21 2.45 0.08
N LEU A 141 1.79 1.22 -0.26
CA LEU A 141 2.31 0.52 -1.45
C LEU A 141 2.18 1.40 -2.71
N PRO A 142 3.29 1.64 -3.44
CA PRO A 142 4.53 0.87 -3.43
C PRO A 142 5.66 1.55 -2.65
N ILE A 143 5.39 2.61 -1.88
CA ILE A 143 6.37 3.29 -1.04
C ILE A 143 6.69 2.40 0.17
N LYS A 144 7.98 2.23 0.44
CA LYS A 144 8.51 1.55 1.61
C LYS A 144 9.42 2.50 2.36
N VAL A 145 9.32 2.46 3.69
CA VAL A 145 10.28 3.11 4.58
C VAL A 145 11.04 2.03 5.32
N ASP A 146 12.37 2.05 5.20
CA ASP A 146 13.25 1.27 6.05
C ASP A 146 13.79 2.17 7.16
N TRP A 147 13.64 1.74 8.40
CA TRP A 147 14.09 2.47 9.59
C TRP A 147 15.35 1.83 10.17
N GLU A 148 16.35 2.65 10.47
CA GLU A 148 17.59 2.25 11.14
C GLU A 148 17.94 3.26 12.23
N MET A 149 18.13 2.80 13.48
CA MET A 149 18.60 3.66 14.56
C MET A 149 20.13 3.75 14.54
N ARG A 150 20.68 4.96 14.40
CA ARG A 150 22.12 5.21 14.50
C ARG A 150 22.59 5.26 15.96
N GLU A 151 23.90 5.14 16.15
CA GLU A 151 24.55 5.23 17.47
C GLU A 151 24.36 6.60 18.16
N ASP A 152 24.12 7.67 17.39
CA ASP A 152 23.89 9.04 17.89
C ASP A 152 22.41 9.34 18.20
N ASN A 153 21.55 8.32 18.27
CA ASN A 153 20.10 8.42 18.48
C ASN A 153 19.36 9.23 17.41
N VAL A 154 19.93 9.30 16.19
CA VAL A 154 19.24 9.82 15.01
C VAL A 154 18.69 8.63 14.22
N GLU A 155 17.41 8.67 13.88
CA GLU A 155 16.79 7.66 13.02
C GLU A 155 17.10 7.94 11.56
N ILE A 156 17.55 6.93 10.82
CA ILE A 156 17.61 6.98 9.35
C ILE A 156 16.33 6.36 8.81
N ALA A 157 15.57 7.15 8.04
CA ALA A 157 14.38 6.70 7.33
C ALA A 157 14.65 6.68 5.83
N THR A 158 14.79 5.48 5.25
CA THR A 158 15.05 5.32 3.81
C THR A 158 13.74 5.06 3.06
N VAL A 159 13.26 6.05 2.33
CA VAL A 159 12.07 6.01 1.48
C VAL A 159 12.44 5.53 0.08
N ARG A 160 11.91 4.37 -0.31
CA ARG A 160 12.16 3.72 -1.60
C ARG A 160 10.93 2.96 -2.09
N ARG A 161 11.03 2.31 -3.23
CA ARG A 161 10.02 1.35 -3.67
C ARG A 161 10.12 0.02 -2.92
N TRP A 162 8.97 -0.63 -2.70
CA TRP A 162 8.88 -2.05 -2.42
C TRP A 162 9.51 -2.86 -3.55
N THR A 163 10.08 -4.00 -3.21
CA THR A 163 10.67 -5.01 -4.10
C THR A 163 10.23 -6.39 -3.62
N ARG A 164 10.43 -7.44 -4.42
CA ARG A 164 10.13 -8.82 -4.01
C ARG A 164 10.84 -9.20 -2.71
N ALA A 165 12.04 -8.70 -2.46
CA ALA A 165 12.79 -8.99 -1.24
C ALA A 165 12.04 -8.56 0.04
N ASP A 166 11.15 -7.58 -0.07
CA ASP A 166 10.37 -7.06 1.06
C ASP A 166 9.17 -7.94 1.42
N TRP A 167 8.79 -8.88 0.54
CA TRP A 167 7.67 -9.81 0.76
C TRP A 167 8.10 -11.12 1.43
N GLY A 168 9.30 -11.15 2.03
CA GLY A 168 9.88 -12.35 2.64
C GLY A 168 9.91 -13.55 1.68
N ASP A 169 9.55 -14.73 2.19
CA ASP A 169 9.56 -15.98 1.41
C ASP A 169 8.61 -15.96 0.22
N HIS A 170 7.51 -15.19 0.29
CA HIS A 170 6.56 -15.06 -0.82
C HIS A 170 7.21 -14.38 -2.02
N GLY A 171 8.05 -13.37 -1.77
CA GLY A 171 8.81 -12.64 -2.77
C GLY A 171 9.58 -13.53 -3.74
N THR A 172 10.20 -14.59 -3.21
CA THR A 172 11.01 -15.54 -4.01
C THR A 172 10.19 -16.34 -5.02
N LYS A 173 8.88 -16.44 -4.82
CA LYS A 173 7.95 -17.19 -5.67
C LYS A 173 7.16 -16.29 -6.62
N MET A 174 7.20 -14.96 -6.44
CA MET A 174 6.40 -14.04 -7.25
C MET A 174 6.85 -14.05 -8.72
N ALA A 175 5.90 -14.34 -9.61
CA ALA A 175 6.12 -14.25 -11.05
C ALA A 175 6.26 -12.80 -11.52
N TRP A 176 5.67 -11.85 -10.79
CA TRP A 176 5.66 -10.44 -11.13
C TRP A 176 5.58 -9.55 -9.89
N CYS A 177 6.18 -8.37 -9.96
CA CYS A 177 6.08 -7.31 -8.96
C CYS A 177 6.05 -5.97 -9.70
N CYS A 178 5.11 -5.08 -9.35
CA CYS A 178 4.84 -3.85 -10.09
C CYS A 178 6.02 -2.88 -10.15
N THR A 179 7.01 -3.02 -9.27
CA THR A 179 8.16 -2.11 -9.13
C THR A 179 9.44 -2.63 -9.80
N GLU A 180 9.48 -3.88 -10.28
CA GLU A 180 10.70 -4.55 -10.77
C GLU A 180 10.75 -4.76 -12.30
N GLY A 181 9.74 -4.30 -13.04
CA GLY A 181 9.69 -4.36 -14.50
C GLY A 181 9.35 -3.00 -15.12
N THR A 182 8.95 -2.97 -16.40
CA THR A 182 8.55 -1.72 -17.07
C THR A 182 7.04 -1.51 -17.13
N ASP A 183 6.24 -2.56 -16.89
CA ASP A 183 4.78 -2.56 -17.09
C ASP A 183 4.06 -1.42 -16.37
N ALA A 184 4.44 -1.12 -15.13
CA ALA A 184 3.81 -0.08 -14.31
C ALA A 184 4.46 1.30 -14.45
N TYR A 185 5.57 1.44 -15.18
CA TYR A 185 6.29 2.70 -15.38
C TYR A 185 5.74 3.47 -16.60
N VAL A 186 4.43 3.66 -16.61
CA VAL A 186 3.65 4.21 -17.73
C VAL A 186 2.79 5.41 -17.32
N GLY A 187 3.00 5.93 -16.12
CA GLY A 187 2.31 7.10 -15.59
C GLY A 187 2.59 8.38 -16.39
N ASN A 188 1.66 9.33 -16.30
CA ASN A 188 1.78 10.64 -16.97
C ASN A 188 2.51 11.69 -16.10
N SER A 189 2.77 11.38 -14.84
CA SER A 189 3.45 12.22 -13.86
C SER A 189 4.44 11.37 -13.07
N SER A 190 5.44 12.02 -12.48
CA SER A 190 6.39 11.35 -11.60
C SER A 190 5.73 10.88 -10.30
N VAL A 191 6.32 9.86 -9.67
CA VAL A 191 5.87 9.33 -8.37
C VAL A 191 5.74 10.41 -7.31
N ILE A 192 6.69 11.35 -7.23
CA ILE A 192 6.63 12.46 -6.27
C ILE A 192 5.36 13.31 -6.39
N ASP A 193 4.82 13.42 -7.60
CA ASP A 193 3.62 14.20 -7.87
C ASP A 193 2.36 13.34 -7.76
N SER A 194 2.38 12.12 -8.31
CA SER A 194 1.18 11.26 -8.31
C SER A 194 0.86 10.66 -6.94
N LEU A 195 1.87 10.51 -6.07
CA LEU A 195 1.71 9.98 -4.71
C LEU A 195 2.02 11.08 -3.67
N SER A 196 1.67 12.33 -3.97
CA SER A 196 2.00 13.47 -3.10
C SER A 196 1.35 13.34 -1.72
N ASP A 197 0.14 12.81 -1.67
CA ASP A 197 -0.64 12.70 -0.44
C ASP A 197 -0.07 11.61 0.45
N GLU A 198 0.24 10.43 -0.11
CA GLU A 198 0.89 9.34 0.60
C GLU A 198 2.28 9.73 1.07
N LEU A 199 3.08 10.39 0.22
CA LEU A 199 4.41 10.86 0.62
C LEU A 199 4.32 11.91 1.73
N SER A 200 3.40 12.87 1.64
CA SER A 200 3.19 13.88 2.67
C SER A 200 2.72 13.27 3.99
N GLU A 201 1.89 12.23 3.96
CA GLU A 201 1.47 11.52 5.17
C GLU A 201 2.64 10.76 5.81
N ILE A 202 3.46 10.07 5.00
CA ILE A 202 4.58 9.27 5.49
C ILE A 202 5.67 10.14 6.13
N VAL A 203 6.03 11.25 5.50
CA VAL A 203 7.21 12.05 5.92
C VAL A 203 6.85 13.34 6.66
N GLY A 204 5.57 13.71 6.66
CA GLY A 204 5.10 15.00 7.14
C GLY A 204 5.27 16.14 6.12
N THR A 205 4.40 17.14 6.22
CA THR A 205 4.31 18.25 5.27
C THR A 205 5.63 19.00 5.08
N GLU A 206 6.39 19.24 6.14
CA GLU A 206 7.63 20.02 6.06
C GLU A 206 8.72 19.30 5.25
N VAL A 207 8.95 18.02 5.54
CA VAL A 207 9.93 17.20 4.83
C VAL A 207 9.50 17.03 3.37
N PHE A 208 8.21 16.82 3.11
CA PHE A 208 7.70 16.68 1.75
C PHE A 208 7.88 17.96 0.92
N ILE A 209 7.63 19.14 1.48
CA ILE A 209 7.89 20.42 0.80
C ILE A 209 9.37 20.57 0.46
N GLN A 210 10.27 20.23 1.40
CA GLN A 210 11.70 20.27 1.14
C GLN A 210 12.11 19.31 0.03
N LEU A 211 11.63 18.06 0.07
CA LEU A 211 11.89 17.05 -0.94
C LEU A 211 11.45 17.53 -2.33
N ARG A 212 10.23 18.05 -2.45
CA ARG A 212 9.68 18.54 -3.72
C ARG A 212 10.50 19.69 -4.30
N ASN A 213 10.97 20.62 -3.48
CA ASN A 213 11.83 21.72 -3.93
C ASN A 213 13.20 21.27 -4.45
N ARG A 214 13.64 20.04 -4.13
CA ARG A 214 14.94 19.50 -4.54
C ARG A 214 14.85 18.53 -5.73
N LEU A 215 13.66 17.99 -5.99
CA LEU A 215 13.39 17.03 -7.07
C LEU A 215 12.55 17.59 -8.23
N GLY A 216 11.78 18.66 -8.01
CA GLY A 216 11.11 19.43 -9.07
C GLY A 216 11.98 20.53 -9.66
#